data_AF-A0AAD7ECX3-F1
#
_entry.id   AF-A0AAD7ECX3-F1
#
_cell.length_a   1.000
_cell.length_b   1.000
_cell.length_c   1.000
_cell.angle_alpha   90.00
_cell.angle_beta   90.00
_cell.angle_gamma   90.00
#
_symmetry.space_group_name_H-M   'P 1'
#
loop_
_entity.id
_entity.type
_entity.pdbx_description
1 polymer ?
#
loop_
_entity_poly.entity_id
_entity_poly.type
_entity_poly.pdbx_seq_one_letter_code
_entity_poly.pdbx_strand_id
1 'polypeptide(L)' 'GRFFAATMLKAILAHLVINYDLRGEVDGVRPPDDVFGAVAMPNWKAKVWVRKRQ' A
#
# COMPACT_ATOMS: atom_id res chain seq x y z
N GLY A 1 -6.32 -19.70 5.53
CA GLY A 1 -5.65 -18.39 5.45
C GLY A 1 -6.30 -17.38 4.51
N ARG A 2 -6.67 -17.78 3.27
CA ARG A 2 -7.12 -16.87 2.21
C ARG A 2 -8.23 -15.88 2.58
N PHE A 3 -9.29 -16.34 3.25
CA PHE A 3 -10.40 -15.48 3.67
C PHE A 3 -9.99 -14.48 4.75
N PHE A 4 -9.18 -14.92 5.71
CA PHE A 4 -8.64 -14.05 6.75
C PHE A 4 -7.75 -12.94 6.17
N ALA A 5 -6.85 -13.29 5.24
CA ALA A 5 -6.03 -12.30 4.53
C ALA A 5 -6.89 -11.30 3.76
N ALA A 6 -7.93 -11.77 3.05
CA ALA A 6 -8.84 -10.88 2.33
C ALA A 6 -9.60 -9.92 3.27
N THR A 7 -10.09 -10.41 4.41
CA THR A 7 -10.79 -9.58 5.40
C THR A 7 -9.87 -8.55 6.03
N MET A 8 -8.66 -8.93 6.43
CA MET A 8 -7.69 -7.99 7.02
C MET A 8 -7.27 -6.91 6.02
N LEU A 9 -6.95 -7.28 4.78
CA LEU A 9 -6.54 -6.30 3.76
C LEU A 9 -7.64 -5.28 3.49
N LYS A 10 -8.90 -5.73 3.41
CA LYS A 10 -10.05 -4.83 3.26
C LYS A 10 -10.22 -3.90 4.45
N ALA A 11 -10.07 -4.40 5.67
CA ALA A 11 -10.18 -3.60 6.89
C ALA A 11 -9.09 -2.52 6.95
N ILE A 12 -7.84 -2.87 6.66
CA ILE A 12 -6.71 -1.94 6.62
C ILE A 12 -6.93 -0.88 5.53
N LEU A 13 -7.31 -1.29 4.31
CA LEU A 13 -7.59 -0.37 3.21
C LEU A 13 -8.74 0.59 3.53
N ALA A 14 -9.83 0.09 4.12
CA ALA A 14 -10.95 0.95 4.53
C ALA A 14 -10.50 2.03 5.53
N HIS A 15 -9.70 1.65 6.52
CA HIS A 15 -9.16 2.60 7.50
C HIS A 15 -8.21 3.63 6.86
N LEU A 16 -7.37 3.20 5.90
CA LEU A 16 -6.46 4.09 5.19
C LEU A 16 -7.22 5.12 4.33
N VAL A 17 -8.22 4.68 3.57
CA VAL A 17 -8.98 5.56 2.66
C VAL A 17 -9.78 6.62 3.42
N ILE A 18 -10.38 6.24 4.57
CA ILE A 18 -11.22 7.16 5.36
C ILE A 18 -10.36 8.19 6.09
N ASN A 19 -9.25 7.78 6.69
CA ASN A 19 -8.51 8.62 7.64
C ASN A 19 -7.29 9.31 7.04
N TYR A 20 -6.78 8.86 5.89
CA TYR A 20 -5.51 9.32 5.34
C TYR A 20 -5.62 9.76 3.87
N ASP A 21 -4.88 10.81 3.55
CA ASP A 21 -4.47 11.13 2.19
C ASP A 21 -3.12 10.47 1.94
N LEU A 22 -3.06 9.64 0.91
CA LEU A 22 -1.84 8.95 0.49
C LEU A 22 -1.40 9.53 -0.86
N ARG A 23 -0.11 9.88 -0.97
CA ARG A 23 0.49 10.28 -2.24
C ARG A 23 1.83 9.59 -2.44
N GLY A 24 2.07 9.05 -3.63
CA GLY A 24 3.38 8.49 -3.99
C GLY A 24 4.41 9.60 -4.26
N GLU A 25 5.68 9.24 -4.39
CA GLU A 25 6.72 10.17 -4.88
C GLU A 25 6.42 10.69 -6.29
N VAL A 26 5.85 9.84 -7.14
CA VAL A 26 5.38 10.19 -8.48
C VAL A 26 3.87 9.92 -8.56
N ASP A 27 3.10 10.92 -8.94
CA ASP A 27 1.65 10.81 -9.02
C ASP A 27 1.23 9.73 -10.02
N GLY A 28 0.43 8.77 -9.55
CA GLY A 28 -0.17 7.72 -10.38
C GLY A 28 0.79 6.62 -10.84
N VAL A 29 2.08 6.68 -10.51
CA VAL A 29 3.06 5.67 -10.90
C VAL A 29 3.31 4.72 -9.73
N ARG A 30 3.02 3.43 -9.94
CA ARG A 30 3.45 2.38 -9.01
C ARG A 30 4.97 2.20 -9.15
N PRO A 31 5.73 2.20 -8.04
CA PRO A 31 7.16 1.90 -8.06
C PRO A 31 7.44 0.57 -8.76
N PRO A 32 8.59 0.43 -9.45
CA PRO A 32 8.98 -0.82 -10.09
C PRO A 32 9.02 -1.96 -9.07
N ASP A 33 8.68 -3.16 -9.52
CA ASP A 33 8.68 -4.35 -8.68
C ASP A 33 10.12 -4.86 -8.48
N ASP A 34 10.48 -5.11 -7.22
CA ASP A 34 11.62 -5.91 -6.80
C ASP A 34 11.16 -7.34 -6.50
N VAL A 35 11.95 -8.33 -6.89
CA VAL A 35 11.63 -9.75 -6.66
C VAL A 35 12.45 -10.26 -5.48
N PHE A 36 11.77 -10.78 -4.46
CA PHE A 36 12.37 -11.47 -3.32
C PHE A 36 11.88 -12.93 -3.28
N GLY A 37 12.74 -13.85 -3.72
CA GLY A 37 12.38 -15.27 -3.85
C GLY A 37 11.23 -15.46 -4.85
N ALA A 38 10.10 -15.99 -4.39
CA ALA A 38 8.90 -16.18 -5.20
C ALA A 38 7.89 -15.01 -5.13
N VAL A 39 8.25 -13.89 -4.49
CA VAL A 39 7.34 -12.76 -4.25
C VAL A 39 7.84 -11.53 -5.01
N ALA A 40 6.97 -10.95 -5.84
CA ALA A 40 7.18 -9.63 -6.42
C ALA A 40 6.56 -8.56 -5.51
N MET A 41 7.36 -7.61 -5.05
CA MET A 41 6.94 -6.50 -4.19
C MET A 41 7.38 -5.18 -4.81
N PRO A 42 6.61 -4.09 -4.68
CA PRO A 42 7.10 -2.78 -5.08
C PRO A 42 8.37 -2.42 -4.30
N ASN A 43 9.27 -1.67 -4.96
CA ASN A 43 10.58 -1.31 -4.43
C ASN A 43 10.52 -0.81 -2.97
N TRP A 44 11.32 -1.42 -2.09
CA TRP A 44 11.30 -1.15 -0.65
C TRP A 44 11.75 0.27 -0.27
N LYS A 45 12.43 0.97 -1.16
CA LYS A 45 12.83 2.37 -0.98
C LYS A 45 11.78 3.38 -1.42
N ALA A 46 10.68 2.92 -2.03
CA ALA A 46 9.61 3.81 -2.44
C ALA A 46 8.99 4.51 -1.24
N LYS A 47 8.87 5.84 -1.31
CA LYS A 47 8.26 6.62 -0.24
C LYS A 47 6.80 6.93 -0.55
N VAL A 48 6.00 6.93 0.49
CA VAL A 48 4.59 7.36 0.46
C VAL A 48 4.42 8.47 1.46
N TRP A 49 3.86 9.58 1.00
CA TRP A 49 3.47 10.69 1.84
C TRP A 49 2.10 10.41 2.42
N VAL A 50 2.01 10.45 3.75
CA VAL A 50 0.77 10.17 4.48
C VAL A 50 0.38 11.41 5.25
N ARG A 51 -0.81 11.95 4.97
CA ARG A 51 -1.41 13.04 5.72
C ARG A 51 -2.70 12.57 6.36
N LYS A 52 -2.89 12.86 7.64
CA LYS A 52 -4.19 12.63 8.31
C LYS A 52 -5.24 13.61 7.77
N ARG A 53 -6.41 13.08 7.40
CA ARG A 53 -7.57 13.89 6.99
C ARG A 53 -8.34 14.42 8.20
N GLN A 54 -8.35 13.65 9.28
CA GLN A 54 -9.11 13.88 10.50
C GLN A 54 -8.22 13.77 11.74
#